data_AF-A0A7S3HE40-F1
#
_entry.id   AF-A0A7S3HE40-F1
#
_cell.length_a   1.000
_cell.length_b   1.000
_cell.length_c   1.000
_cell.angle_alpha   90.00
_cell.angle_beta   90.00
_cell.angle_gamma   90.00
#
_symmetry.space_group_name_H-M   'P 1'
#
loop_
_entity.id
_entity.type
_entity.pdbx_description
1 polymer ?
#
loop_
_entity_poly.entity_id
_entity_poly.type
_entity_poly.pdbx_seq_one_letter_code
_entity_poly.pdbx_strand_id
1 'polypeptide(L)'
;RRHFVEWVDRDLRAYSLGVRIEDPRSGEILKGHVRIENLRMRQDALLAEALLGPFADDPTTGMGLSEVQGSSFADRLQARLLAKRSTKSNLDGTPLPYAKGSVKSSESQMVDDIMGAILQRVKQLGAHEVGHTLGLTHNFAGSSTLHGYASVMDYPPPLVTIDSTGTKLVLNNRSYADGIGYFDKVAIDYGYRPLDPSMSPEAQREQLDELLQQASLQGYVFLTDQDSSVSSADWRDSPWDSGSDPVVALQTALQVRALALQNLESSTVLSDFTPRSHLQELFPVVYLWHRYQVETAVKLIGGNLFQYALKRDVQLRALVPIDGAKQLGALDQLIAALDPKVLMIPAALADLLLPNAFGYVSEIGGSADLMSTRSGSGTFDATVASEIGANLVVSAIFSASCLERLAVQAQRNASLPSLTEVFQRLTSAVFAVDVANLVSGPCDAQRGSEVLALVAAQSVLANAYVSVTDASSSSSASHSLLVRNICKYHVQNVLLPAIQALVNDLKNLTSENVCV
;
A
#
# COMPACT_ATOMS: atom_id res chain seq x y z
N ARG A 1 -13.46 -10.06 -36.66
CA ARG A 1 -13.37 -9.60 -35.26
C ARG A 1 -12.12 -10.25 -34.67
N ARG A 2 -11.03 -9.51 -34.46
CA ARG A 2 -9.78 -10.06 -33.89
C ARG A 2 -9.55 -9.39 -32.54
N HIS A 3 -9.25 -10.19 -31.53
CA HIS A 3 -8.85 -9.74 -30.20
C HIS A 3 -7.33 -9.57 -30.20
N PHE A 4 -6.82 -8.55 -29.49
CA PHE A 4 -5.38 -8.28 -29.46
C PHE A 4 -4.93 -7.95 -28.04
N VAL A 5 -3.75 -8.46 -27.70
CA VAL A 5 -2.93 -7.99 -26.59
C VAL A 5 -1.78 -7.22 -27.22
N GLU A 6 -1.72 -5.93 -26.93
CA GLU A 6 -0.71 -5.01 -27.42
C GLU A 6 0.23 -4.64 -26.28
N TRP A 7 1.52 -4.85 -26.49
CA TRP A 7 2.57 -4.35 -25.60
C TRP A 7 2.96 -2.97 -26.08
N VAL A 8 2.87 -1.98 -25.19
CA VAL A 8 3.14 -0.58 -25.53
C VAL A 8 4.34 -0.10 -24.73
N ASP A 9 5.36 0.39 -25.45
CA ASP A 9 6.53 1.02 -24.88
C ASP A 9 6.34 2.54 -24.86
N ARG A 10 6.58 3.19 -23.72
CA ARG A 10 6.47 4.65 -23.55
C ARG A 10 7.54 5.19 -22.61
N ASP A 11 7.81 6.48 -22.73
CA ASP A 11 8.80 7.17 -21.87
C ASP A 11 8.27 7.47 -20.46
N LEU A 12 6.93 7.51 -20.28
CA LEU A 12 6.28 7.82 -19.00
C LEU A 12 5.21 6.78 -18.68
N ARG A 13 5.02 6.56 -17.37
CA ARG A 13 4.04 5.63 -16.80
C ARG A 13 2.65 5.83 -17.42
N ALA A 14 2.03 4.72 -17.82
CA ALA A 14 0.63 4.66 -18.18
C ALA A 14 -0.05 3.45 -17.51
N TYR A 15 -1.39 3.48 -17.46
CA TYR A 15 -2.17 2.34 -16.99
C TYR A 15 -2.24 1.27 -18.09
N SER A 16 -2.17 0.00 -17.68
CA SER A 16 -2.64 -1.09 -18.54
C SER A 16 -4.16 -1.02 -18.61
N LEU A 17 -4.72 -1.39 -19.77
CA LEU A 17 -6.14 -1.16 -20.06
C LEU A 17 -6.69 -2.28 -20.95
N GLY A 18 -7.65 -3.01 -20.40
CA GLY A 18 -8.55 -3.91 -21.11
C GLY A 18 -9.82 -3.17 -21.52
N VAL A 19 -9.94 -2.86 -22.81
CA VAL A 19 -11.12 -2.19 -23.35
C VAL A 19 -11.89 -3.16 -24.24
N ARG A 20 -13.22 -3.13 -24.12
CA ARG A 20 -14.14 -3.82 -25.01
C ARG A 20 -14.82 -2.83 -25.94
N ILE A 21 -14.98 -3.23 -27.20
CA ILE A 21 -15.83 -2.55 -28.17
C ILE A 21 -17.14 -3.32 -28.21
N GLU A 22 -18.21 -2.66 -27.83
CA GLU A 22 -19.56 -3.23 -27.81
C GLU A 22 -20.39 -2.69 -28.97
N ASP A 23 -21.32 -3.49 -29.47
CA ASP A 23 -22.41 -2.96 -30.29
C ASP A 23 -23.38 -2.20 -29.37
N PRO A 24 -23.54 -0.87 -29.52
CA PRO A 24 -24.37 -0.09 -28.61
C PRO A 24 -25.86 -0.44 -28.68
N ARG A 25 -26.28 -1.24 -29.67
CA ARG A 25 -27.68 -1.67 -29.85
C ARG A 25 -28.00 -2.97 -29.13
N SER A 26 -27.02 -3.88 -29.04
CA SER A 26 -27.22 -5.23 -28.49
C SER A 26 -26.42 -5.48 -27.20
N GLY A 27 -25.41 -4.67 -26.92
CA GLY A 27 -24.42 -4.94 -25.87
C GLY A 27 -23.44 -6.06 -26.22
N GLU A 28 -23.48 -6.60 -27.45
CA GLU A 28 -22.56 -7.67 -27.88
C GLU A 28 -21.12 -7.16 -27.86
N ILE A 29 -20.23 -7.88 -27.16
CA ILE A 29 -18.80 -7.62 -27.21
C ILE A 29 -18.26 -8.03 -28.59
N LEU A 30 -17.92 -7.05 -29.41
CA LEU A 30 -17.43 -7.25 -30.78
C LEU A 30 -15.92 -7.49 -30.82
N LYS A 31 -15.17 -6.90 -29.88
CA LYS A 31 -13.72 -6.95 -29.81
C LYS A 31 -13.23 -6.63 -28.40
N GLY A 32 -12.26 -7.41 -27.93
CA GLY A 32 -11.40 -7.06 -26.80
C GLY A 32 -10.07 -6.52 -27.27
N HIS A 33 -9.57 -5.47 -26.64
CA HIS A 33 -8.25 -4.90 -26.85
C HIS A 33 -7.59 -4.64 -25.50
N VAL A 34 -6.55 -5.42 -25.22
CA VAL A 34 -5.72 -5.25 -24.03
C VAL A 34 -4.47 -4.48 -24.43
N ARG A 35 -4.14 -3.44 -23.68
CA ARG A 35 -2.85 -2.75 -23.74
C ARG A 35 -2.10 -3.02 -22.44
N ILE A 36 -0.93 -3.65 -22.54
CA ILE A 36 -0.04 -3.89 -21.40
C ILE A 36 1.14 -2.92 -21.52
N GLU A 37 1.37 -2.19 -20.44
CA GLU A 37 2.44 -1.22 -20.33
C GLU A 37 3.75 -1.90 -19.88
N ASN A 38 4.86 -1.60 -20.56
CA ASN A 38 6.13 -2.30 -20.37
C ASN A 38 6.96 -1.79 -19.18
N LEU A 39 6.89 -0.50 -18.81
CA LEU A 39 7.58 0.07 -17.64
C LEU A 39 7.09 -0.54 -16.33
N ARG A 40 5.93 -1.21 -16.33
CA ARG A 40 5.45 -1.97 -15.16
C ARG A 40 6.49 -2.98 -14.67
N MET A 41 7.18 -3.67 -15.57
CA MET A 41 8.26 -4.58 -15.19
C MET A 41 9.42 -3.84 -14.52
N ARG A 42 9.74 -2.62 -15.00
CA ARG A 42 10.75 -1.74 -14.39
C ARG A 42 10.34 -1.32 -12.98
N GLN A 43 9.07 -0.96 -12.78
CA GLN A 43 8.54 -0.59 -11.47
C GLN A 43 8.57 -1.74 -10.47
N ASP A 44 8.14 -2.94 -10.88
CA ASP A 44 8.17 -4.11 -10.02
C ASP A 44 9.64 -4.50 -9.69
N ALA A 45 10.58 -4.25 -10.60
CA ALA A 45 12.03 -4.39 -10.35
C ALA A 45 12.55 -3.34 -9.34
N LEU A 46 12.16 -2.07 -9.49
CA LEU A 46 12.52 -0.98 -8.56
C LEU A 46 11.93 -1.24 -7.16
N LEU A 47 10.73 -1.78 -7.08
CA LEU A 47 10.13 -2.21 -5.80
C LEU A 47 10.92 -3.35 -5.16
N ALA A 48 11.32 -4.36 -5.95
CA ALA A 48 12.15 -5.45 -5.45
C ALA A 48 13.52 -4.94 -4.99
N GLU A 49 14.12 -4.04 -5.75
CA GLU A 49 15.37 -3.38 -5.44
C GLU A 49 15.28 -2.55 -4.14
N ALA A 50 14.23 -1.74 -3.99
CA ALA A 50 13.98 -0.95 -2.79
C ALA A 50 13.81 -1.82 -1.54
N LEU A 51 13.06 -2.92 -1.64
CA LEU A 51 12.78 -3.81 -0.52
C LEU A 51 13.97 -4.67 -0.12
N LEU A 52 14.57 -5.35 -1.09
CA LEU A 52 15.61 -6.35 -0.83
C LEU A 52 16.99 -5.74 -0.68
N GLY A 53 17.18 -4.52 -1.17
CA GLY A 53 18.47 -3.85 -1.21
C GLY A 53 19.59 -4.73 -1.76
N PRO A 54 19.48 -5.32 -2.98
CA PRO A 54 20.48 -6.22 -3.55
C PRO A 54 21.73 -5.45 -4.03
N PHE A 55 22.18 -4.50 -3.23
CA PHE A 55 23.22 -3.53 -3.48
C PHE A 55 24.53 -4.03 -2.89
N ALA A 56 25.16 -4.94 -3.62
CA ALA A 56 26.60 -5.09 -3.74
C ALA A 56 26.93 -6.24 -4.67
N ASP A 57 27.79 -6.02 -5.64
CA ASP A 57 28.76 -7.06 -6.00
C ASP A 57 29.72 -7.11 -4.81
N ASP A 58 29.51 -8.00 -3.86
CA ASP A 58 30.50 -8.20 -2.80
C ASP A 58 31.87 -8.51 -3.46
N PRO A 59 32.96 -7.78 -3.19
CA PRO A 59 34.27 -8.07 -3.77
C PRO A 59 34.77 -9.49 -3.44
N THR A 60 34.21 -10.12 -2.41
CA THR A 60 34.49 -11.50 -1.98
C THR A 60 33.38 -12.49 -2.33
N THR A 61 32.11 -12.06 -2.46
CA THR A 61 30.98 -12.94 -2.81
C THR A 61 30.41 -12.80 -4.22
N GLY A 62 30.74 -11.76 -4.99
CA GLY A 62 30.49 -11.64 -6.42
C GLY A 62 29.02 -11.60 -6.82
N MET A 63 28.16 -10.96 -6.03
CA MET A 63 26.70 -10.88 -6.18
C MET A 63 26.23 -9.98 -7.37
N GLY A 64 26.90 -10.05 -8.52
CA GLY A 64 26.65 -9.19 -9.68
C GLY A 64 25.90 -9.80 -10.86
N LEU A 65 24.76 -9.17 -11.18
CA LEU A 65 24.24 -9.13 -12.54
C LEU A 65 25.30 -8.44 -13.45
N SER A 66 26.21 -9.21 -14.02
CA SER A 66 27.42 -8.70 -14.69
C SER A 66 27.18 -7.76 -15.88
N GLU A 67 27.98 -6.67 -15.90
CA GLU A 67 28.61 -6.02 -17.07
C GLU A 67 27.75 -5.27 -18.12
N VAL A 68 26.76 -4.47 -17.70
CA VAL A 68 26.44 -3.27 -18.47
C VAL A 68 26.78 -2.04 -17.63
N GLN A 69 27.98 -1.51 -17.85
CA GLN A 69 28.47 -0.29 -17.19
C GLN A 69 27.43 0.83 -17.33
N GLY A 70 26.99 1.39 -16.20
CA GLY A 70 26.02 2.50 -16.15
C GLY A 70 24.54 2.13 -16.29
N SER A 71 24.17 0.84 -16.32
CA SER A 71 22.76 0.41 -16.36
C SER A 71 22.15 0.20 -14.96
N SER A 72 20.86 0.50 -14.77
CA SER A 72 20.19 0.29 -13.48
C SER A 72 19.92 -1.20 -13.19
N PHE A 73 19.59 -1.54 -11.93
CA PHE A 73 19.22 -2.93 -11.60
C PHE A 73 18.06 -3.43 -12.47
N ALA A 74 17.06 -2.57 -12.71
CA ALA A 74 15.93 -2.88 -13.57
C ALA A 74 16.36 -3.19 -15.01
N ASP A 75 17.30 -2.42 -15.56
CA ASP A 75 17.84 -2.66 -16.92
C ASP A 75 18.61 -4.00 -16.97
N ARG A 76 19.42 -4.31 -15.94
CA ARG A 76 20.16 -5.59 -15.86
C ARG A 76 19.23 -6.78 -15.73
N LEU A 77 18.16 -6.63 -14.94
CA LEU A 77 17.13 -7.63 -14.75
C LEU A 77 16.35 -7.88 -16.06
N GLN A 78 16.02 -6.81 -16.79
CA GLN A 78 15.40 -6.87 -18.11
C GLN A 78 16.32 -7.52 -19.15
N ALA A 79 17.62 -7.22 -19.15
CA ALA A 79 18.59 -7.89 -20.02
C ALA A 79 18.65 -9.41 -19.74
N ARG A 80 18.62 -9.81 -18.46
CA ARG A 80 18.60 -11.23 -18.07
C ARG A 80 17.30 -11.94 -18.47
N LEU A 81 16.15 -11.26 -18.42
CA LEU A 81 14.89 -11.75 -18.99
C LEU A 81 15.01 -12.09 -20.48
N LEU A 82 15.58 -11.16 -21.25
CA LEU A 82 15.78 -11.33 -22.69
C LEU A 82 16.77 -12.47 -22.96
N ALA A 83 17.84 -12.57 -22.18
CA ALA A 83 18.84 -13.63 -22.29
C ALA A 83 18.25 -15.03 -21.98
N LYS A 84 17.42 -15.18 -20.93
CA LYS A 84 16.75 -16.46 -20.60
C LYS A 84 15.78 -16.92 -21.69
N ARG A 85 15.16 -15.99 -22.44
CA ARG A 85 14.36 -16.30 -23.63
C ARG A 85 15.22 -16.62 -24.86
N SER A 86 16.45 -16.13 -24.90
CA SER A 86 17.39 -16.25 -26.02
C SER A 86 18.28 -17.50 -25.94
N THR A 87 17.77 -18.66 -25.53
CA THR A 87 18.46 -19.93 -25.83
C THR A 87 18.53 -20.22 -27.34
N LYS A 88 18.07 -19.29 -28.19
CA LYS A 88 18.37 -19.23 -29.62
C LYS A 88 19.51 -18.25 -29.86
N SER A 89 20.50 -18.70 -30.63
CA SER A 89 21.57 -17.87 -31.18
C SER A 89 21.01 -16.68 -31.96
N ASN A 90 21.87 -15.68 -32.22
CA ASN A 90 21.65 -14.76 -33.33
C ASN A 90 21.32 -15.55 -34.62
N LEU A 91 20.72 -14.88 -35.61
CA LEU A 91 20.46 -15.46 -36.95
C LEU A 91 21.75 -15.99 -37.63
N ASP A 92 22.93 -15.58 -37.16
CA ASP A 92 24.26 -16.00 -37.62
C ASP A 92 24.96 -17.04 -36.72
N GLY A 93 24.29 -17.55 -35.68
CA GLY A 93 24.85 -18.55 -34.76
C GLY A 93 25.75 -18.00 -33.66
N THR A 94 25.97 -16.68 -33.58
CA THR A 94 26.75 -16.10 -32.48
C THR A 94 25.93 -16.02 -31.18
N PRO A 95 26.54 -16.33 -30.00
CA PRO A 95 25.89 -16.08 -28.72
C PRO A 95 25.64 -14.59 -28.54
N LEU A 96 24.46 -14.22 -28.01
CA LEU A 96 24.25 -12.83 -27.57
C LEU A 96 25.36 -12.41 -26.59
N PRO A 97 25.82 -11.15 -26.62
CA PRO A 97 26.92 -10.67 -25.78
C PRO A 97 26.66 -10.83 -24.27
N TYR A 98 25.41 -11.06 -23.86
CA TYR A 98 24.98 -11.28 -22.48
C TYR A 98 25.14 -12.74 -21.98
N ALA A 99 25.72 -13.65 -22.77
CA ALA A 99 25.74 -15.09 -22.47
C ALA A 99 26.97 -15.59 -21.69
N LYS A 100 27.84 -14.72 -21.16
CA LYS A 100 29.05 -15.15 -20.44
C LYS A 100 29.16 -14.49 -19.06
N GLY A 101 28.70 -15.21 -18.04
CA GLY A 101 29.01 -14.95 -16.64
C GLY A 101 28.61 -16.15 -15.79
N SER A 102 29.54 -16.70 -15.00
CA SER A 102 29.24 -17.76 -14.01
C SER A 102 28.78 -17.11 -12.70
N VAL A 103 27.48 -16.91 -12.58
CA VAL A 103 26.78 -16.40 -11.39
C VAL A 103 26.79 -17.48 -10.30
N LYS A 104 27.05 -17.14 -9.02
CA LYS A 104 26.99 -18.13 -7.92
C LYS A 104 25.54 -18.62 -7.71
N SER A 105 25.36 -19.83 -7.15
CA SER A 105 24.04 -20.48 -7.05
C SER A 105 23.00 -19.71 -6.21
N SER A 106 23.42 -19.05 -5.12
CA SER A 106 22.53 -18.25 -4.27
C SER A 106 22.12 -16.91 -4.90
N GLU A 107 23.01 -16.30 -5.69
CA GLU A 107 22.78 -15.07 -6.43
C GLU A 107 21.84 -15.31 -7.62
N SER A 108 22.00 -16.46 -8.30
CA SER A 108 21.06 -16.89 -9.31
C SER A 108 19.66 -17.09 -8.71
N GLN A 109 19.55 -17.58 -7.48
CA GLN A 109 18.25 -17.82 -6.84
C GLN A 109 17.50 -16.53 -6.50
N MET A 110 18.14 -15.53 -5.87
CA MET A 110 17.47 -14.25 -5.55
C MET A 110 16.97 -13.54 -6.81
N VAL A 111 17.83 -13.46 -7.84
CA VAL A 111 17.43 -12.88 -9.12
C VAL A 111 16.28 -13.68 -9.74
N ASP A 112 16.35 -15.01 -9.69
CA ASP A 112 15.29 -15.86 -10.24
C ASP A 112 13.97 -15.75 -9.46
N ASP A 113 14.04 -15.49 -8.16
CA ASP A 113 12.90 -15.25 -7.27
C ASP A 113 12.24 -13.91 -7.59
N ILE A 114 13.01 -12.82 -7.64
CA ILE A 114 12.54 -11.50 -8.07
C ILE A 114 11.92 -11.61 -9.46
N MET A 115 12.60 -12.33 -10.36
CA MET A 115 12.08 -12.52 -11.70
C MET A 115 10.76 -13.28 -11.71
N GLY A 116 10.65 -14.31 -10.88
CA GLY A 116 9.44 -15.06 -10.68
C GLY A 116 8.29 -14.17 -10.22
N ALA A 117 8.53 -13.28 -9.26
CA ALA A 117 7.53 -12.33 -8.77
C ALA A 117 7.03 -11.39 -9.88
N ILE A 118 7.95 -10.78 -10.64
CA ILE A 118 7.60 -9.86 -11.75
C ILE A 118 6.80 -10.60 -12.83
N LEU A 119 7.23 -11.80 -13.22
CA LEU A 119 6.51 -12.59 -14.22
C LEU A 119 5.11 -12.99 -13.75
N GLN A 120 4.93 -13.25 -12.45
CA GLN A 120 3.60 -13.49 -11.90
C GLN A 120 2.73 -12.25 -11.88
N ARG A 121 3.29 -11.09 -11.53
CA ARG A 121 2.54 -9.82 -11.62
C ARG A 121 2.05 -9.57 -13.03
N VAL A 122 2.91 -9.78 -14.03
CA VAL A 122 2.56 -9.60 -15.44
C VAL A 122 1.48 -10.60 -15.89
N LYS A 123 1.54 -11.85 -15.43
CA LYS A 123 0.47 -12.84 -15.68
C LYS A 123 -0.86 -12.42 -15.04
N GLN A 124 -0.83 -11.99 -13.79
CA GLN A 124 -2.01 -11.50 -13.06
C GLN A 124 -2.61 -10.29 -13.78
N LEU A 125 -1.80 -9.31 -14.15
CA LEU A 125 -2.23 -8.11 -14.88
C LEU A 125 -2.81 -8.49 -16.26
N GLY A 126 -2.14 -9.37 -16.99
CA GLY A 126 -2.68 -9.87 -18.26
C GLY A 126 -4.05 -10.53 -18.10
N ALA A 127 -4.25 -11.32 -17.06
CA ALA A 127 -5.55 -11.92 -16.75
C ALA A 127 -6.60 -10.87 -16.35
N HIS A 128 -6.21 -9.88 -15.54
CA HIS A 128 -7.05 -8.75 -15.11
C HIS A 128 -7.57 -7.95 -16.30
N GLU A 129 -6.69 -7.53 -17.22
CA GLU A 129 -7.10 -6.75 -18.38
C GLU A 129 -7.96 -7.57 -19.34
N VAL A 130 -7.68 -8.87 -19.51
CA VAL A 130 -8.55 -9.78 -20.27
C VAL A 130 -9.92 -9.87 -19.60
N GLY A 131 -9.99 -9.95 -18.27
CA GLY A 131 -11.22 -9.91 -17.49
C GLY A 131 -12.08 -8.69 -17.82
N HIS A 132 -11.50 -7.50 -17.90
CA HIS A 132 -12.21 -6.29 -18.35
C HIS A 132 -12.77 -6.40 -19.77
N THR A 133 -12.03 -7.04 -20.68
CA THR A 133 -12.55 -7.28 -22.05
C THR A 133 -13.72 -8.26 -22.09
N LEU A 134 -13.84 -9.12 -21.08
CA LEU A 134 -14.97 -10.04 -20.87
C LEU A 134 -16.10 -9.41 -20.03
N GLY A 135 -16.04 -8.11 -19.75
CA GLY A 135 -17.08 -7.39 -19.02
C GLY A 135 -16.97 -7.46 -17.50
N LEU A 136 -15.89 -8.03 -16.95
CA LEU A 136 -15.66 -8.01 -15.51
C LEU A 136 -15.20 -6.61 -15.07
N THR A 137 -15.68 -6.17 -13.91
CA THR A 137 -15.20 -4.97 -13.22
C THR A 137 -14.28 -5.38 -12.06
N HIS A 138 -13.67 -4.42 -11.37
CA HIS A 138 -12.83 -4.70 -10.23
C HIS A 138 -13.62 -5.43 -9.13
N ASN A 139 -12.94 -6.32 -8.41
CA ASN A 139 -13.43 -6.85 -7.16
C ASN A 139 -12.31 -6.79 -6.12
N PHE A 140 -12.23 -5.68 -5.39
CA PHE A 140 -11.17 -5.46 -4.39
C PHE A 140 -11.35 -6.30 -3.13
N ALA A 141 -12.45 -7.06 -3.00
CA ALA A 141 -12.65 -8.01 -1.92
C ALA A 141 -11.88 -9.33 -2.08
N GLY A 142 -11.07 -9.50 -3.12
CA GLY A 142 -10.36 -10.74 -3.41
C GLY A 142 -9.38 -11.16 -2.31
N SER A 143 -8.56 -10.22 -1.87
CA SER A 143 -7.50 -10.31 -0.85
C SER A 143 -8.04 -10.55 0.56
N SER A 144 -9.21 -9.98 0.86
CA SER A 144 -9.85 -10.01 2.18
C SER A 144 -10.64 -11.29 2.46
N THR A 145 -10.85 -12.15 1.45
CA THR A 145 -11.50 -13.45 1.64
C THR A 145 -10.66 -14.42 2.48
N LEU A 146 -11.32 -15.37 3.16
CA LEU A 146 -10.65 -16.45 3.91
C LEU A 146 -9.70 -17.31 3.04
N HIS A 147 -9.89 -17.28 1.72
CA HIS A 147 -9.08 -18.04 0.77
C HIS A 147 -7.94 -17.22 0.16
N GLY A 148 -7.95 -15.89 0.33
CA GLY A 148 -7.00 -14.94 -0.27
C GLY A 148 -7.05 -14.94 -1.80
N TYR A 149 -6.75 -13.79 -2.42
CA TYR A 149 -6.57 -13.67 -3.88
C TYR A 149 -7.68 -14.33 -4.72
N ALA A 150 -8.94 -14.18 -4.27
CA ALA A 150 -10.08 -14.86 -4.87
C ALA A 150 -10.45 -14.36 -6.27
N SER A 151 -9.88 -13.23 -6.70
CA SER A 151 -10.15 -12.59 -7.99
C SER A 151 -8.87 -11.98 -8.58
N VAL A 152 -8.65 -12.16 -9.87
CA VAL A 152 -7.64 -11.39 -10.63
C VAL A 152 -8.10 -9.97 -10.88
N MET A 153 -9.39 -9.67 -10.70
CA MET A 153 -9.96 -8.32 -10.74
C MET A 153 -9.72 -7.52 -9.44
N ASP A 154 -9.08 -8.15 -8.46
CA ASP A 154 -8.50 -7.47 -7.32
C ASP A 154 -7.16 -6.79 -7.72
N TYR A 155 -6.62 -5.94 -6.85
CA TYR A 155 -5.41 -5.18 -7.10
C TYR A 155 -4.43 -5.19 -5.91
N PRO A 156 -3.93 -6.38 -5.51
CA PRO A 156 -3.06 -6.52 -4.34
C PRO A 156 -1.62 -6.05 -4.64
N PRO A 157 -0.86 -5.66 -3.59
CA PRO A 157 0.59 -5.50 -3.66
C PRO A 157 1.26 -6.89 -3.71
N PRO A 158 2.57 -6.98 -4.00
CA PRO A 158 3.26 -8.26 -3.87
C PRO A 158 3.23 -8.72 -2.42
N LEU A 159 2.99 -10.02 -2.22
CA LEU A 159 3.20 -10.66 -0.93
C LEU A 159 4.71 -10.71 -0.65
N VAL A 160 5.12 -9.89 0.33
CA VAL A 160 6.46 -9.87 0.89
C VAL A 160 6.41 -10.53 2.25
N THR A 161 7.22 -11.58 2.43
CA THR A 161 7.27 -12.31 3.71
C THR A 161 8.62 -12.10 4.38
N ILE A 162 8.68 -12.39 5.68
CA ILE A 162 9.92 -12.40 6.45
C ILE A 162 10.33 -13.86 6.61
N ASP A 163 11.62 -14.15 6.43
CA ASP A 163 12.15 -15.50 6.61
C ASP A 163 12.02 -16.01 8.05
N SER A 164 12.25 -17.29 8.26
CA SER A 164 12.09 -17.94 9.57
C SER A 164 13.03 -17.40 10.65
N THR A 165 14.09 -16.69 10.27
CA THR A 165 15.02 -16.05 11.22
C THR A 165 14.59 -14.64 11.60
N GLY A 166 13.61 -14.05 10.90
CA GLY A 166 13.12 -12.70 11.18
C GLY A 166 14.02 -11.60 10.64
N THR A 167 14.96 -11.93 9.74
CA THR A 167 16.06 -11.03 9.37
C THR A 167 16.07 -10.66 7.89
N LYS A 168 15.38 -11.42 7.03
CA LYS A 168 15.39 -11.16 5.59
C LYS A 168 13.99 -11.10 5.03
N LEU A 169 13.82 -10.17 4.09
CA LEU A 169 12.64 -10.10 3.25
C LEU A 169 12.73 -11.12 2.14
N VAL A 170 11.58 -11.74 1.84
CA VAL A 170 11.42 -12.77 0.82
C VAL A 170 10.36 -12.29 -0.16
N LEU A 171 10.81 -12.08 -1.40
CA LEU A 171 10.00 -11.81 -2.58
C LEU A 171 10.35 -12.88 -3.63
N ASN A 172 9.37 -13.63 -4.10
CA ASN A 172 9.62 -14.77 -5.00
C ASN A 172 8.43 -15.06 -5.92
N ASN A 173 8.48 -16.19 -6.64
CA ASN A 173 7.38 -16.72 -7.44
C ASN A 173 6.17 -17.23 -6.62
N ARG A 174 5.92 -16.69 -5.43
CA ARG A 174 4.67 -16.84 -4.68
C ARG A 174 4.19 -15.48 -4.16
N SER A 175 4.82 -14.40 -4.62
CA SER A 175 4.45 -13.03 -4.26
C SER A 175 3.15 -12.57 -4.92
N TYR A 176 2.65 -13.29 -5.92
CA TYR A 176 1.31 -13.11 -6.46
C TYR A 176 0.63 -14.48 -6.63
N ALA A 177 -0.70 -14.50 -6.61
CA ALA A 177 -1.45 -15.70 -6.90
C ALA A 177 -1.20 -16.16 -8.35
N ASP A 178 -1.05 -17.47 -8.53
CA ASP A 178 -0.92 -18.08 -9.85
C ASP A 178 -2.29 -18.59 -10.33
N GLY A 179 -2.67 -18.19 -11.55
CA GLY A 179 -3.93 -18.59 -12.19
C GLY A 179 -5.12 -17.66 -11.92
N ILE A 180 -6.31 -18.15 -12.29
CA ILE A 180 -7.58 -17.41 -12.22
C ILE A 180 -8.27 -17.70 -10.88
N GLY A 181 -8.71 -16.64 -10.21
CA GLY A 181 -9.38 -16.69 -8.92
C GLY A 181 -10.72 -17.41 -9.00
N TYR A 182 -11.19 -17.94 -7.86
CA TYR A 182 -12.48 -18.65 -7.81
C TYR A 182 -13.65 -17.71 -8.14
N PHE A 183 -13.64 -16.49 -7.60
CA PHE A 183 -14.71 -15.53 -7.88
C PHE A 183 -14.78 -15.18 -9.37
N ASP A 184 -13.64 -15.05 -10.05
CA ASP A 184 -13.63 -14.79 -11.50
C ASP A 184 -14.28 -15.94 -12.28
N LYS A 185 -14.03 -17.20 -11.87
CA LYS A 185 -14.66 -18.37 -12.50
C LYS A 185 -16.17 -18.34 -12.30
N VAL A 186 -16.64 -18.02 -11.09
CA VAL A 186 -18.07 -17.85 -10.81
C VAL A 186 -18.66 -16.72 -11.66
N ALA A 187 -17.97 -15.58 -11.78
CA ALA A 187 -18.45 -14.44 -12.57
C ALA A 187 -18.52 -14.77 -14.07
N ILE A 188 -17.53 -15.47 -14.61
CA ILE A 188 -17.54 -15.95 -16.00
C ILE A 188 -18.65 -16.99 -16.21
N ASP A 189 -18.81 -17.94 -15.29
CA ASP A 189 -19.87 -18.94 -15.36
C ASP A 189 -21.25 -18.27 -15.33
N TYR A 190 -21.46 -17.30 -14.42
CA TYR A 190 -22.70 -16.53 -14.37
C TYR A 190 -22.97 -15.77 -15.68
N GLY A 191 -21.96 -15.10 -16.25
CA GLY A 191 -22.11 -14.27 -17.44
C GLY A 191 -22.17 -15.03 -18.76
N TYR A 192 -21.59 -16.22 -18.85
CA TYR A 192 -21.34 -16.92 -20.12
C TYR A 192 -21.80 -18.39 -20.15
N ARG A 193 -22.32 -18.95 -19.05
CA ARG A 193 -22.82 -20.34 -19.04
C ARG A 193 -23.92 -20.51 -20.10
N PRO A 194 -23.80 -21.52 -20.98
CA PRO A 194 -24.91 -21.91 -21.83
C PRO A 194 -26.09 -22.39 -20.97
N LEU A 195 -27.24 -21.75 -21.14
CA LEU A 195 -28.49 -22.17 -20.51
C LEU A 195 -29.34 -22.94 -21.51
N ASP A 196 -30.06 -23.95 -21.04
CA ASP A 196 -30.96 -24.73 -21.89
C ASP A 196 -32.10 -23.81 -22.39
N PRO A 197 -32.23 -23.60 -23.72
CA PRO A 197 -33.25 -22.72 -24.27
C PRO A 197 -34.68 -23.25 -24.08
N SER A 198 -34.84 -24.52 -23.69
CA SER A 198 -36.15 -25.11 -23.37
C SER A 198 -36.63 -24.79 -21.95
N MET A 199 -35.73 -24.35 -21.05
CA MET A 199 -36.09 -23.92 -19.70
C MET A 199 -36.84 -22.58 -19.73
N SER A 200 -37.76 -22.38 -18.79
CA SER A 200 -38.39 -21.07 -18.63
C SER A 200 -37.35 -20.04 -18.13
N PRO A 201 -37.55 -18.74 -18.43
CA PRO A 201 -36.67 -17.68 -17.91
C PRO A 201 -36.51 -17.70 -16.39
N GLU A 202 -37.53 -18.14 -15.66
CA GLU A 202 -37.51 -18.27 -14.20
C GLU A 202 -36.60 -19.41 -13.75
N ALA A 203 -36.70 -20.59 -14.38
CA ALA A 203 -35.84 -21.72 -14.06
C ALA A 203 -34.37 -21.44 -14.41
N GLN A 204 -34.12 -20.74 -15.52
CA GLN A 204 -32.79 -20.26 -15.90
C GLN A 204 -32.21 -19.31 -14.83
N ARG A 205 -33.05 -18.39 -14.32
CA ARG A 205 -32.65 -17.47 -13.26
C ARG A 205 -32.37 -18.18 -11.94
N GLU A 206 -33.19 -19.15 -11.57
CA GLU A 206 -33.00 -19.96 -10.35
C GLU A 206 -31.66 -20.69 -10.37
N GLN A 207 -31.29 -21.28 -11.52
CA GLN A 207 -29.99 -21.92 -11.70
C GLN A 207 -28.81 -20.95 -11.52
N LEU A 208 -28.92 -19.71 -12.01
CA LEU A 208 -27.90 -18.68 -11.83
C LEU A 208 -27.88 -18.16 -10.38
N ASP A 209 -29.03 -18.05 -9.74
CA ASP A 209 -29.15 -17.64 -8.34
C ASP A 209 -28.51 -18.68 -7.40
N GLU A 210 -28.67 -19.98 -7.68
CA GLU A 210 -27.99 -21.05 -6.94
C GLU A 210 -26.46 -20.94 -7.03
N LEU A 211 -25.92 -20.65 -8.22
CA LEU A 211 -24.48 -20.41 -8.41
C LEU A 211 -23.97 -19.27 -7.53
N LEU A 212 -24.68 -18.14 -7.51
CA LEU A 212 -24.32 -16.98 -6.70
C LEU A 212 -24.45 -17.26 -5.20
N GLN A 213 -25.51 -17.97 -4.79
CA GLN A 213 -25.71 -18.37 -3.39
C GLN A 213 -24.59 -19.30 -2.91
N GLN A 214 -24.18 -20.27 -3.72
CA GLN A 214 -23.07 -21.16 -3.39
C GLN A 214 -21.76 -20.39 -3.22
N ALA A 215 -21.47 -19.42 -4.08
CA ALA A 215 -20.29 -18.57 -3.94
C ALA A 215 -20.36 -17.71 -2.66
N SER A 216 -21.53 -17.14 -2.37
CA SER A 216 -21.76 -16.34 -1.15
C SER A 216 -21.60 -17.18 0.12
N LEU A 217 -22.12 -18.41 0.15
CA LEU A 217 -21.96 -19.36 1.27
C LEU A 217 -20.51 -19.76 1.51
N GLN A 218 -19.67 -19.74 0.48
CA GLN A 218 -18.23 -19.94 0.57
C GLN A 218 -17.46 -18.67 1.00
N GLY A 219 -18.16 -17.56 1.27
CA GLY A 219 -17.57 -16.32 1.75
C GLY A 219 -16.97 -15.45 0.65
N TYR A 220 -17.26 -15.71 -0.62
CA TYR A 220 -16.86 -14.82 -1.70
C TYR A 220 -17.78 -13.60 -1.75
N VAL A 221 -17.17 -12.42 -1.81
CA VAL A 221 -17.85 -11.13 -1.75
C VAL A 221 -17.51 -10.34 -3.00
N PHE A 222 -18.46 -9.53 -3.46
CA PHE A 222 -18.26 -8.60 -4.56
C PHE A 222 -18.39 -7.17 -4.03
N LEU A 223 -17.29 -6.43 -4.06
CA LEU A 223 -17.21 -5.00 -3.78
C LEU A 223 -16.28 -4.37 -4.82
N THR A 224 -16.64 -3.20 -5.32
CA THR A 224 -16.06 -2.66 -6.55
C THR A 224 -15.82 -1.15 -6.43
N ASP A 225 -15.25 -0.54 -7.46
CA ASP A 225 -14.71 0.83 -7.48
C ASP A 225 -15.48 1.89 -6.70
N GLN A 226 -16.82 1.81 -6.68
CA GLN A 226 -17.67 2.76 -5.97
C GLN A 226 -17.37 2.87 -4.47
N ASP A 227 -16.96 1.78 -3.83
CA ASP A 227 -16.77 1.70 -2.37
C ASP A 227 -15.29 1.51 -1.96
N SER A 228 -14.35 1.62 -2.91
CA SER A 228 -12.92 1.35 -2.70
C SER A 228 -12.16 2.46 -1.98
N SER A 229 -12.70 3.69 -1.98
CA SER A 229 -12.11 4.85 -1.31
C SER A 229 -11.83 4.60 0.18
N VAL A 230 -10.77 5.22 0.72
CA VAL A 230 -10.49 5.26 2.16
C VAL A 230 -11.66 5.83 2.98
N SER A 231 -12.49 6.67 2.35
CA SER A 231 -13.69 7.23 2.99
C SER A 231 -14.86 6.25 3.12
N SER A 232 -14.80 5.09 2.47
CA SER A 232 -15.88 4.09 2.51
C SER A 232 -15.88 3.28 3.80
N ALA A 233 -16.98 2.60 4.09
CA ALA A 233 -17.19 1.94 5.38
C ALA A 233 -16.68 0.50 5.45
N ASP A 234 -16.56 -0.19 4.32
CA ASP A 234 -16.19 -1.61 4.28
C ASP A 234 -14.71 -1.77 3.93
N TRP A 235 -13.94 -2.29 4.88
CA TRP A 235 -12.49 -2.47 4.72
C TRP A 235 -12.14 -3.50 3.66
N ARG A 236 -13.05 -4.43 3.35
CA ARG A 236 -12.82 -5.50 2.38
C ARG A 236 -12.68 -4.96 0.96
N ASP A 237 -13.19 -3.75 0.70
CA ASP A 237 -13.05 -3.07 -0.57
C ASP A 237 -11.86 -2.10 -0.50
N SER A 238 -10.64 -2.61 -0.53
CA SER A 238 -9.44 -1.77 -0.39
C SER A 238 -8.42 -2.15 -1.44
N PRO A 239 -8.10 -1.27 -2.40
CA PRO A 239 -7.06 -1.55 -3.36
C PRO A 239 -5.70 -1.57 -2.65
N TRP A 240 -4.79 -2.43 -3.11
CA TRP A 240 -3.45 -2.59 -2.55
C TRP A 240 -3.40 -3.05 -1.08
N ASP A 241 -4.46 -3.65 -0.57
CA ASP A 241 -4.48 -4.27 0.75
C ASP A 241 -3.86 -5.69 0.72
N SER A 242 -3.70 -6.32 1.89
CA SER A 242 -3.14 -7.66 1.96
C SER A 242 -3.78 -8.50 3.06
N GLY A 243 -4.29 -9.66 2.68
CA GLY A 243 -4.81 -10.66 3.61
C GLY A 243 -6.18 -10.31 4.20
N SER A 244 -6.63 -11.16 5.13
CA SER A 244 -7.98 -11.13 5.67
C SER A 244 -8.14 -10.38 7.01
N ASP A 245 -7.07 -9.73 7.48
CA ASP A 245 -7.07 -8.96 8.73
C ASP A 245 -6.23 -7.68 8.57
N PRO A 246 -6.87 -6.50 8.48
CA PRO A 246 -6.15 -5.23 8.29
C PRO A 246 -5.19 -4.87 9.41
N VAL A 247 -5.44 -5.34 10.65
CA VAL A 247 -4.56 -5.06 11.80
C VAL A 247 -3.25 -5.84 11.64
N VAL A 248 -3.36 -7.13 11.31
CA VAL A 248 -2.19 -7.98 11.04
C VAL A 248 -1.45 -7.52 9.79
N ALA A 249 -2.17 -7.09 8.76
CA ALA A 249 -1.59 -6.57 7.52
C ALA A 249 -0.75 -5.32 7.77
N LEU A 250 -1.27 -4.36 8.54
CA LEU A 250 -0.54 -3.14 8.91
C LEU A 250 0.67 -3.46 9.79
N GLN A 251 0.52 -4.36 10.77
CA GLN A 251 1.64 -4.81 11.60
C GLN A 251 2.77 -5.42 10.75
N THR A 252 2.40 -6.31 9.82
CA THR A 252 3.35 -6.96 8.92
C THR A 252 4.03 -5.95 7.99
N ALA A 253 3.27 -5.00 7.46
CA ALA A 253 3.82 -3.94 6.61
C ALA A 253 4.83 -3.05 7.35
N LEU A 254 4.59 -2.75 8.64
CA LEU A 254 5.57 -2.00 9.45
C LEU A 254 6.85 -2.80 9.71
N GLN A 255 6.76 -4.13 9.89
CA GLN A 255 7.93 -5.00 10.01
C GLN A 255 8.71 -5.09 8.69
N VAL A 256 8.02 -5.24 7.56
CA VAL A 256 8.63 -5.24 6.22
C VAL A 256 9.35 -3.91 5.97
N ARG A 257 8.69 -2.79 6.28
CA ARG A 257 9.30 -1.46 6.20
C ARG A 257 10.57 -1.35 7.02
N ALA A 258 10.55 -1.82 8.28
CA ALA A 258 11.72 -1.73 9.16
C ALA A 258 12.93 -2.50 8.59
N LEU A 259 12.72 -3.73 8.11
CA LEU A 259 13.78 -4.52 7.47
C LEU A 259 14.24 -3.92 6.14
N ALA A 260 13.33 -3.40 5.32
CA ALA A 260 13.70 -2.75 4.07
C ALA A 260 14.49 -1.45 4.30
N LEU A 261 14.19 -0.67 5.33
CA LEU A 261 15.02 0.49 5.72
C LEU A 261 16.43 0.05 6.14
N GLN A 262 16.57 -1.07 6.86
CA GLN A 262 17.87 -1.65 7.19
C GLN A 262 18.62 -2.13 5.95
N ASN A 263 17.92 -2.72 4.97
CA ASN A 263 18.51 -3.11 3.69
C ASN A 263 19.03 -1.87 2.93
N LEU A 264 18.27 -0.77 2.91
CA LEU A 264 18.72 0.51 2.32
C LEU A 264 19.90 1.11 3.09
N GLU A 265 19.92 1.06 4.43
CA GLU A 265 21.05 1.60 5.21
C GLU A 265 22.33 0.78 5.02
N SER A 266 22.20 -0.56 5.06
CA SER A 266 23.32 -1.48 4.87
C SER A 266 23.81 -1.55 3.42
N SER A 267 23.05 -0.98 2.48
CA SER A 267 23.40 -0.85 1.06
C SER A 267 24.55 0.13 0.81
N THR A 268 25.72 -0.23 1.32
CA THR A 268 26.98 0.48 1.09
C THR A 268 27.54 0.26 -0.31
N VAL A 269 26.85 -0.50 -1.17
CA VAL A 269 27.35 -0.92 -2.47
C VAL A 269 26.23 -0.89 -3.52
N LEU A 270 25.68 0.29 -3.77
CA LEU A 270 25.29 0.57 -5.15
C LEU A 270 26.45 0.14 -6.06
N SER A 271 26.15 -0.45 -7.23
CA SER A 271 27.24 -0.81 -8.14
C SER A 271 28.12 0.41 -8.40
N ASP A 272 29.41 0.21 -8.70
CA ASP A 272 30.40 1.30 -8.84
C ASP A 272 29.96 2.44 -9.77
N PHE A 273 28.96 2.20 -10.63
CA PHE A 273 28.43 3.14 -11.61
C PHE A 273 27.01 3.65 -11.33
N THR A 274 26.37 3.26 -10.22
CA THR A 274 25.07 3.81 -9.82
C THR A 274 25.26 4.98 -8.86
N PRO A 275 24.73 6.18 -9.16
CA PRO A 275 24.83 7.32 -8.27
C PRO A 275 24.16 7.05 -6.92
N ARG A 276 24.77 7.52 -5.83
CA ARG A 276 24.19 7.44 -4.48
C ARG A 276 22.81 8.05 -4.33
N SER A 277 22.48 9.02 -5.18
CA SER A 277 21.14 9.62 -5.21
C SER A 277 20.03 8.68 -5.66
N HIS A 278 20.35 7.52 -6.24
CA HIS A 278 19.38 6.46 -6.48
C HIS A 278 18.69 5.99 -5.18
N LEU A 279 19.40 6.01 -4.04
CA LEU A 279 18.80 5.67 -2.75
C LEU A 279 17.68 6.64 -2.37
N GLN A 280 17.79 7.92 -2.76
CA GLN A 280 16.74 8.91 -2.53
C GLN A 280 15.46 8.59 -3.31
N GLU A 281 15.56 7.91 -4.45
CA GLU A 281 14.41 7.48 -5.26
C GLU A 281 13.72 6.26 -4.64
N LEU A 282 14.49 5.33 -4.09
CA LEU A 282 13.94 4.10 -3.48
C LEU A 282 13.36 4.34 -2.08
N PHE A 283 13.89 5.33 -1.37
CA PHE A 283 13.48 5.64 0.01
C PHE A 283 11.96 5.83 0.18
N PRO A 284 11.23 6.64 -0.63
CA PRO A 284 9.78 6.77 -0.53
C PRO A 284 9.02 5.44 -0.65
N VAL A 285 9.47 4.52 -1.50
CA VAL A 285 8.83 3.21 -1.72
C VAL A 285 8.86 2.38 -0.44
N VAL A 286 10.00 2.39 0.24
CA VAL A 286 10.19 1.67 1.51
C VAL A 286 9.54 2.40 2.68
N TYR A 287 9.81 3.69 2.83
CA TYR A 287 9.36 4.47 3.97
C TYR A 287 7.82 4.54 4.03
N LEU A 288 7.14 4.59 2.88
CA LEU A 288 5.68 4.60 2.80
C LEU A 288 5.07 3.22 2.49
N TRP A 289 5.82 2.13 2.63
CA TRP A 289 5.34 0.77 2.32
C TRP A 289 3.99 0.42 2.97
N HIS A 290 3.78 0.90 4.20
CA HIS A 290 2.58 0.64 5.00
C HIS A 290 1.34 1.48 4.59
N ARG A 291 1.45 2.41 3.63
CA ARG A 291 0.39 3.41 3.35
C ARG A 291 -0.98 2.83 3.01
N TYR A 292 -1.04 1.79 2.18
CA TYR A 292 -2.32 1.18 1.80
C TYR A 292 -2.90 0.32 2.93
N GLN A 293 -2.05 -0.20 3.82
CA GLN A 293 -2.52 -0.92 5.00
C GLN A 293 -3.06 0.05 6.07
N VAL A 294 -2.55 1.28 6.14
CA VAL A 294 -3.14 2.37 6.94
C VAL A 294 -4.54 2.70 6.43
N GLU A 295 -4.69 2.91 5.12
CA GLU A 295 -5.99 3.18 4.49
C GLU A 295 -6.99 2.04 4.75
N THR A 296 -6.55 0.79 4.67
CA THR A 296 -7.41 -0.38 4.94
C THR A 296 -7.77 -0.49 6.43
N ALA A 297 -6.79 -0.33 7.32
CA ALA A 297 -7.00 -0.44 8.77
C ALA A 297 -7.94 0.65 9.30
N VAL A 298 -7.87 1.88 8.77
CA VAL A 298 -8.76 2.95 9.22
C VAL A 298 -10.22 2.68 8.85
N LYS A 299 -10.50 1.94 7.78
CA LYS A 299 -11.88 1.57 7.40
C LYS A 299 -12.55 0.65 8.44
N LEU A 300 -11.78 0.04 9.36
CA LEU A 300 -12.35 -0.65 10.52
C LEU A 300 -12.98 0.35 11.52
N ILE A 301 -12.41 1.54 11.67
CA ILE A 301 -12.87 2.57 12.62
C ILE A 301 -14.13 3.25 12.07
N GLY A 302 -15.22 3.19 12.85
CA GLY A 302 -16.55 3.55 12.34
C GLY A 302 -16.99 2.69 11.16
N GLY A 303 -16.34 1.53 10.95
CA GLY A 303 -16.53 0.68 9.78
C GLY A 303 -17.85 -0.08 9.80
N ASN A 304 -18.31 -0.48 8.63
CA ASN A 304 -19.45 -1.39 8.47
C ASN A 304 -19.19 -2.38 7.34
N LEU A 305 -19.56 -3.62 7.56
CA LEU A 305 -19.70 -4.61 6.51
C LEU A 305 -21.04 -4.43 5.84
N PHE A 306 -21.07 -4.44 4.52
CA PHE A 306 -22.30 -4.48 3.74
C PHE A 306 -22.23 -5.53 2.63
N GLN A 307 -23.39 -5.75 2.01
CA GLN A 307 -23.54 -6.53 0.79
C GLN A 307 -24.59 -5.85 -0.09
N TYR A 308 -24.45 -5.96 -1.41
CA TYR A 308 -25.46 -5.49 -2.35
C TYR A 308 -26.67 -6.43 -2.33
N ALA A 309 -27.59 -6.18 -1.39
CA ALA A 309 -28.79 -7.00 -1.20
C ALA A 309 -29.94 -6.56 -2.10
N LEU A 310 -30.67 -7.53 -2.65
CA LEU A 310 -31.94 -7.34 -3.34
C LEU A 310 -33.11 -7.39 -2.35
N LYS A 311 -34.27 -6.87 -2.74
CA LYS A 311 -35.51 -6.92 -1.92
C LYS A 311 -35.87 -8.32 -1.41
N ARG A 312 -35.51 -9.35 -2.18
CA ARG A 312 -35.77 -10.76 -1.84
C ARG A 312 -34.81 -11.33 -0.78
N ASP A 313 -33.69 -10.66 -0.52
CA ASP A 313 -32.66 -11.13 0.39
C ASP A 313 -32.99 -10.73 1.84
N VAL A 314 -34.17 -11.16 2.31
CA VAL A 314 -34.76 -10.76 3.59
C VAL A 314 -33.93 -11.11 4.83
N GLN A 315 -32.92 -11.98 4.68
CA GLN A 315 -32.02 -12.41 5.75
C GLN A 315 -30.72 -11.61 5.81
N LEU A 316 -30.37 -10.85 4.76
CA LEU A 316 -29.14 -10.05 4.75
C LEU A 316 -29.34 -8.75 5.52
N ARG A 317 -28.61 -8.60 6.63
CA ARG A 317 -28.47 -7.28 7.27
C ARG A 317 -27.60 -6.42 6.34
N ALA A 318 -28.23 -5.44 5.69
CA ALA A 318 -27.57 -4.59 4.69
C ALA A 318 -26.36 -3.82 5.24
N LEU A 319 -26.27 -3.59 6.55
CA LEU A 319 -25.16 -2.88 7.17
C LEU A 319 -24.89 -3.42 8.57
N VAL A 320 -23.69 -3.94 8.81
CA VAL A 320 -23.27 -4.52 10.09
C VAL A 320 -22.03 -3.77 10.59
N PRO A 321 -22.10 -3.04 11.72
CA PRO A 321 -20.93 -2.38 12.28
C PRO A 321 -19.81 -3.38 12.61
N ILE A 322 -18.56 -2.98 12.39
CA ILE A 322 -17.40 -3.74 12.87
C ILE A 322 -17.44 -3.80 14.40
N ASP A 323 -17.14 -4.98 14.95
CA ASP A 323 -17.10 -5.18 16.40
C ASP A 323 -16.19 -4.16 17.10
N GLY A 324 -16.64 -3.65 18.25
CA GLY A 324 -15.96 -2.56 18.94
C GLY A 324 -14.52 -2.89 19.34
N ALA A 325 -14.24 -4.14 19.76
CA ALA A 325 -12.88 -4.55 20.09
C ALA A 325 -11.97 -4.57 18.85
N LYS A 326 -12.51 -4.97 17.69
CA LYS A 326 -11.77 -4.90 16.41
C LYS A 326 -11.48 -3.46 15.98
N GLN A 327 -12.45 -2.55 16.13
CA GLN A 327 -12.23 -1.12 15.84
C GLN A 327 -11.13 -0.53 16.74
N LEU A 328 -11.15 -0.84 18.04
CA LEU A 328 -10.13 -0.38 18.99
C LEU A 328 -8.77 -1.01 18.74
N GLY A 329 -8.71 -2.29 18.36
CA GLY A 329 -7.45 -2.95 17.96
C GLY A 329 -6.85 -2.31 16.70
N ALA A 330 -7.68 -1.92 15.73
CA ALA A 330 -7.23 -1.17 14.55
C ALA A 330 -6.69 0.22 14.93
N LEU A 331 -7.38 0.92 15.84
CA LEU A 331 -6.90 2.20 16.37
C LEU A 331 -5.55 2.05 17.08
N ASP A 332 -5.37 1.01 17.90
CA ASP A 332 -4.08 0.75 18.57
C ASP A 332 -2.96 0.52 17.55
N GLN A 333 -3.22 -0.23 16.49
CA GLN A 333 -2.22 -0.52 15.47
C GLN A 333 -1.88 0.71 14.61
N LEU A 334 -2.86 1.60 14.36
CA LEU A 334 -2.63 2.90 13.72
C LEU A 334 -1.83 3.82 14.63
N ILE A 335 -2.14 3.86 15.93
CA ILE A 335 -1.37 4.59 16.94
C ILE A 335 0.07 4.09 17.00
N ALA A 336 0.29 2.78 16.93
CA ALA A 336 1.64 2.21 16.90
C ALA A 336 2.46 2.67 15.68
N ALA A 337 1.81 3.01 14.56
CA ALA A 337 2.48 3.59 13.40
C ALA A 337 2.96 5.05 13.64
N LEU A 338 2.45 5.72 14.68
CA LEU A 338 2.88 7.05 15.12
C LEU A 338 3.99 7.02 16.16
N ASP A 339 4.43 5.84 16.60
CA ASP A 339 5.55 5.73 17.54
C ASP A 339 6.79 6.41 16.96
N PRO A 340 7.51 7.26 17.72
CA PRO A 340 8.73 7.90 17.27
C PRO A 340 9.74 6.93 16.65
N LYS A 341 9.87 5.71 17.17
CA LYS A 341 10.76 4.67 16.62
C LYS A 341 10.35 4.21 15.23
N VAL A 342 9.05 4.26 14.92
CA VAL A 342 8.51 3.93 13.60
C VAL A 342 8.71 5.12 12.66
N LEU A 343 8.45 6.35 13.10
CA LEU A 343 8.60 7.54 12.25
C LEU A 343 10.07 7.88 11.95
N MET A 344 10.97 7.58 12.88
CA MET A 344 12.39 7.92 12.81
C MET A 344 13.07 7.32 11.57
N ILE A 345 13.91 8.13 10.96
CA ILE A 345 14.84 7.71 9.90
C ILE A 345 16.22 7.65 10.55
N PRO A 346 16.93 6.50 10.49
CA PRO A 346 18.28 6.39 11.04
C PRO A 346 19.21 7.46 10.44
N ALA A 347 20.03 8.10 11.27
CA ALA A 347 20.96 9.15 10.81
C ALA A 347 21.92 8.64 9.73
N ALA A 348 22.43 7.41 9.91
CA ALA A 348 23.28 6.75 8.92
C ALA A 348 22.58 6.58 7.56
N LEU A 349 21.28 6.27 7.55
CA LEU A 349 20.50 6.22 6.31
C LEU A 349 20.28 7.62 5.75
N ALA A 350 19.91 8.60 6.57
CA ALA A 350 19.69 9.99 6.13
C ALA A 350 20.93 10.59 5.43
N ASP A 351 22.12 10.30 5.94
CA ASP A 351 23.41 10.73 5.35
C ASP A 351 23.68 10.11 3.97
N LEU A 352 23.02 8.99 3.63
CA LEU A 352 23.13 8.34 2.32
C LEU A 352 22.16 8.92 1.28
N LEU A 353 21.11 9.63 1.70
CA LEU A 353 20.05 10.16 0.82
C LEU A 353 20.48 11.48 0.18
N LEU A 354 21.39 11.38 -0.79
CA LEU A 354 21.97 12.50 -1.52
C LEU A 354 21.05 13.01 -2.65
N PRO A 355 21.06 14.31 -2.96
CA PRO A 355 20.30 14.89 -4.07
C PRO A 355 20.62 14.25 -5.42
N ASN A 356 19.63 14.19 -6.30
CA ASN A 356 19.77 13.69 -7.68
C ASN A 356 21.02 14.26 -8.38
N ALA A 357 21.83 13.36 -8.94
CA ALA A 357 23.02 13.74 -9.68
C ALA A 357 22.63 14.47 -10.98
N PHE A 358 23.43 15.44 -11.41
CA PHE A 358 23.17 16.18 -12.64
C PHE A 358 23.05 15.23 -13.84
N GLY A 359 21.95 15.32 -14.59
CA GLY A 359 21.68 14.46 -15.75
C GLY A 359 21.16 13.06 -15.40
N TYR A 360 21.06 12.70 -14.11
CA TYR A 360 20.40 11.46 -13.69
C TYR A 360 18.88 11.67 -13.68
N VAL A 361 18.20 11.03 -14.63
CA VAL A 361 16.75 11.12 -14.79
C VAL A 361 16.10 10.08 -13.89
N SER A 362 15.19 10.51 -13.02
CA SER A 362 14.47 9.62 -12.10
C SER A 362 13.74 8.50 -12.83
N GLU A 363 13.92 7.27 -12.34
CA GLU A 363 13.32 6.08 -12.93
C GLU A 363 11.89 5.82 -12.45
N ILE A 364 11.48 6.49 -11.36
CA ILE A 364 10.22 6.22 -10.67
C ILE A 364 9.08 7.14 -11.16
N GLY A 365 9.40 8.31 -11.71
CA GLY A 365 8.39 9.26 -12.17
C GLY A 365 8.80 10.72 -12.03
N GLY A 366 9.98 11.10 -12.53
CA GLY A 366 10.45 12.49 -12.46
C GLY A 366 10.63 13.00 -11.02
N SER A 367 10.85 14.31 -10.86
CA SER A 367 11.09 14.94 -9.55
C SER A 367 9.87 15.00 -8.63
N ALA A 368 8.70 14.53 -9.07
CA ALA A 368 7.44 14.62 -8.34
C ALA A 368 7.29 13.53 -7.25
N ASP A 369 8.01 12.41 -7.39
CA ASP A 369 7.94 11.27 -6.47
C ASP A 369 9.07 11.26 -5.41
N LEU A 370 9.94 12.27 -5.42
CA LEU A 370 10.93 12.50 -4.35
C LEU A 370 10.25 13.11 -3.12
N MET A 371 10.71 12.73 -1.91
CA MET A 371 10.26 13.40 -0.69
C MET A 371 10.58 14.90 -0.77
N SER A 372 9.60 15.74 -0.44
CA SER A 372 9.80 17.19 -0.39
C SER A 372 10.83 17.56 0.68
N THR A 373 11.61 18.61 0.44
CA THR A 373 12.57 19.17 1.39
C THR A 373 12.25 20.62 1.68
N ARG A 374 12.30 21.01 2.96
CA ARG A 374 12.14 22.42 3.38
C ARG A 374 13.48 23.14 3.58
N SER A 375 14.58 22.40 3.66
CA SER A 375 15.94 22.94 3.79
C SER A 375 16.55 23.43 2.47
N GLY A 376 15.78 23.40 1.38
CA GLY A 376 16.22 23.82 0.05
C GLY A 376 16.87 22.68 -0.75
N SER A 377 17.24 22.98 -2.01
CA SER A 377 17.81 21.96 -2.89
C SER A 377 19.14 21.43 -2.32
N GLY A 378 19.40 20.14 -2.54
CA GLY A 378 20.65 19.52 -2.11
C GLY A 378 20.63 18.89 -0.72
N THR A 379 19.49 18.87 -0.02
CA THR A 379 19.37 18.34 1.34
C THR A 379 18.18 17.39 1.48
N PHE A 380 18.37 16.30 2.23
CA PHE A 380 17.28 15.44 2.69
C PHE A 380 16.78 15.90 4.05
N ASP A 381 15.46 15.93 4.22
CA ASP A 381 14.80 16.40 5.45
C ASP A 381 14.06 15.23 6.12
N ALA A 382 14.74 14.59 7.07
CA ALA A 382 14.20 13.47 7.83
C ALA A 382 12.96 13.84 8.65
N THR A 383 12.88 15.08 9.12
CA THR A 383 11.73 15.60 9.87
C THR A 383 10.52 15.71 8.94
N VAL A 384 10.68 16.26 7.73
CA VAL A 384 9.60 16.33 6.74
C VAL A 384 9.10 14.94 6.35
N ALA A 385 9.99 13.98 6.11
CA ALA A 385 9.58 12.61 5.84
C ALA A 385 8.79 12.00 7.01
N SER A 386 9.19 12.29 8.24
CA SER A 386 8.48 11.88 9.46
C SER A 386 7.12 12.54 9.61
N GLU A 387 6.98 13.81 9.26
CA GLU A 387 5.70 14.51 9.20
C GLU A 387 4.77 13.90 8.15
N ILE A 388 5.29 13.54 6.98
CA ILE A 388 4.51 12.83 5.95
C ILE A 388 4.00 11.49 6.50
N GLY A 389 4.87 10.71 7.16
CA GLY A 389 4.51 9.45 7.79
C GLY A 389 3.43 9.60 8.88
N ALA A 390 3.58 10.60 9.76
CA ALA A 390 2.58 10.87 10.80
C ALA A 390 1.25 11.35 10.21
N ASN A 391 1.30 12.28 9.25
CA ASN A 391 0.10 12.84 8.64
C ASN A 391 -0.66 11.82 7.80
N LEU A 392 0.02 10.86 7.16
CA LEU A 392 -0.61 9.73 6.47
C LEU A 392 -1.58 8.96 7.38
N VAL A 393 -1.17 8.69 8.62
CA VAL A 393 -1.99 7.97 9.62
C VAL A 393 -3.07 8.89 10.21
N VAL A 394 -2.68 10.08 10.66
CA VAL A 394 -3.61 10.98 11.36
C VAL A 394 -4.70 11.47 10.41
N SER A 395 -4.38 11.88 9.19
CA SER A 395 -5.39 12.36 8.23
C SER A 395 -6.41 11.28 7.86
N ALA A 396 -5.99 10.01 7.82
CA ALA A 396 -6.90 8.88 7.61
C ALA A 396 -7.89 8.75 8.78
N ILE A 397 -7.41 8.76 10.04
CA ILE A 397 -8.24 8.70 11.25
C ILE A 397 -9.24 9.85 11.30
N PHE A 398 -8.78 11.06 10.96
CA PHE A 398 -9.58 12.30 10.98
C PHE A 398 -10.41 12.54 9.72
N SER A 399 -10.48 11.58 8.80
CA SER A 399 -11.32 11.72 7.61
C SER A 399 -12.78 11.97 8.01
N ALA A 400 -13.44 12.89 7.31
CA ALA A 400 -14.77 13.35 7.67
C ALA A 400 -15.78 12.20 7.82
N SER A 401 -15.76 11.29 6.85
CA SER A 401 -16.58 10.08 6.85
C SER A 401 -16.33 9.16 8.04
N CYS A 402 -15.08 9.01 8.51
CA CYS A 402 -14.75 8.18 9.66
C CYS A 402 -15.36 8.77 10.94
N LEU A 403 -15.12 10.06 11.18
CA LEU A 403 -15.60 10.74 12.39
C LEU A 403 -17.13 10.78 12.46
N GLU A 404 -17.81 10.99 11.33
CA GLU A 404 -19.28 10.94 11.26
C GLU A 404 -19.81 9.55 11.57
N ARG A 405 -19.21 8.50 11.01
CA ARG A 405 -19.65 7.13 11.28
C ARG A 405 -19.46 6.76 12.74
N LEU A 406 -18.33 7.11 13.36
CA LEU A 406 -18.11 6.91 14.80
C LEU A 406 -19.19 7.58 15.64
N ALA A 407 -19.51 8.84 15.35
CA ALA A 407 -20.52 9.58 16.09
C ALA A 407 -21.92 8.96 15.95
N VAL A 408 -22.31 8.55 14.74
CA VAL A 408 -23.61 7.91 14.48
C VAL A 408 -23.68 6.50 15.09
N GLN A 409 -22.62 5.71 14.97
CA GLN A 409 -22.58 4.34 15.52
C GLN A 409 -22.68 4.35 17.04
N ALA A 410 -21.92 5.20 17.71
CA ALA A 410 -21.92 5.30 19.17
C ALA A 410 -23.30 5.73 19.74
N GLN A 411 -24.06 6.54 19.00
CA GLN A 411 -25.44 6.89 19.39
C GLN A 411 -26.41 5.70 19.34
N ARG A 412 -26.17 4.75 18.43
CA ARG A 412 -27.05 3.60 18.20
C ARG A 412 -26.66 2.39 19.03
N ASN A 413 -25.38 2.25 19.33
CA ASN A 413 -24.86 1.14 20.12
C ASN A 413 -23.69 1.61 21.00
N ALA A 414 -23.93 1.64 22.32
CA ALA A 414 -22.94 2.04 23.31
C ALA A 414 -21.77 1.05 23.46
N SER A 415 -21.85 -0.17 22.87
CA SER A 415 -20.73 -1.11 22.82
C SER A 415 -19.72 -0.80 21.72
N LEU A 416 -20.00 0.17 20.85
CA LEU A 416 -19.08 0.62 19.79
C LEU A 416 -18.30 1.85 20.25
N PRO A 417 -17.06 2.06 19.76
CA PRO A 417 -16.23 3.17 20.19
C PRO A 417 -16.87 4.51 19.89
N SER A 418 -16.75 5.41 20.85
CA SER A 418 -17.18 6.80 20.66
C SER A 418 -16.07 7.64 20.04
N LEU A 419 -16.45 8.72 19.35
CA LEU A 419 -15.49 9.72 18.89
C LEU A 419 -14.61 10.23 20.04
N THR A 420 -15.20 10.44 21.22
CA THR A 420 -14.48 10.84 22.44
C THR A 420 -13.41 9.84 22.86
N GLU A 421 -13.73 8.55 22.82
CA GLU A 421 -12.79 7.48 23.16
C GLU A 421 -11.62 7.44 22.16
N VAL A 422 -11.89 7.59 20.87
CA VAL A 422 -10.85 7.67 19.83
C VAL A 422 -9.91 8.85 20.08
N PHE A 423 -10.45 10.05 20.34
CA PHE A 423 -9.66 11.24 20.68
C PHE A 423 -8.81 11.03 21.93
N GLN A 424 -9.40 10.47 22.99
CA GLN A 424 -8.70 10.23 24.25
C GLN A 424 -7.57 9.23 24.08
N ARG A 425 -7.78 8.13 23.35
CA ARG A 425 -6.73 7.13 23.10
C ARG A 425 -5.61 7.69 22.25
N LEU A 426 -5.94 8.38 21.17
CA LEU A 426 -4.94 9.00 20.29
C LEU A 426 -4.13 10.06 21.04
N THR A 427 -4.81 10.94 21.80
CA THR A 427 -4.12 11.95 22.62
C THR A 427 -3.25 11.26 23.66
N SER A 428 -3.78 10.30 24.41
CA SER A 428 -3.02 9.62 25.44
C SER A 428 -1.78 8.97 24.85
N ALA A 429 -1.88 8.32 23.70
CA ALA A 429 -0.72 7.68 23.09
C ALA A 429 0.33 8.66 22.54
N VAL A 430 -0.12 9.72 21.85
CA VAL A 430 0.79 10.71 21.24
C VAL A 430 1.41 11.65 22.27
N PHE A 431 0.74 11.87 23.41
CA PHE A 431 1.18 12.78 24.46
C PHE A 431 1.65 12.09 25.77
N ALA A 432 1.51 10.77 25.93
CA ALA A 432 2.10 10.04 27.06
C ALA A 432 3.60 9.74 26.86
N VAL A 433 4.28 10.54 26.05
CA VAL A 433 5.72 10.41 25.87
C VAL A 433 6.37 10.78 27.20
N ASP A 434 6.87 9.76 27.88
CA ASP A 434 7.64 9.94 29.10
C ASP A 434 8.99 10.56 28.74
N VAL A 435 9.01 11.89 28.81
CA VAL A 435 10.20 12.71 28.55
C VAL A 435 11.38 12.21 29.38
N ALA A 436 11.17 11.62 30.57
CA ALA A 436 12.24 11.07 31.40
C ALA A 436 12.83 9.76 30.85
N ASN A 437 12.04 8.92 30.17
CA ASN A 437 12.53 7.69 29.53
C ASN A 437 13.23 7.94 28.19
N LEU A 438 12.93 9.07 27.53
CA LEU A 438 13.71 9.58 26.39
C LEU A 438 15.16 9.90 26.79
N VAL A 439 15.43 10.17 28.08
CA VAL A 439 16.76 10.54 28.62
C VAL A 439 17.72 9.34 28.83
N SER A 440 17.36 8.11 28.42
CA SER A 440 18.19 6.91 28.66
C SER A 440 19.01 6.35 27.48
N GLY A 441 19.38 7.17 26.47
CA GLY A 441 20.12 6.72 25.27
C GLY A 441 21.22 7.69 24.79
N PRO A 442 21.95 7.37 23.70
CA PRO A 442 22.88 8.31 23.08
C PRO A 442 22.14 9.57 22.62
N CYS A 443 22.72 10.75 22.85
CA CYS A 443 22.10 12.06 22.66
C CYS A 443 21.35 12.28 21.32
N ASP A 444 21.85 11.73 20.22
CA ASP A 444 21.22 11.90 18.89
C ASP A 444 19.89 11.12 18.78
N ALA A 445 19.78 9.96 19.42
CA ALA A 445 18.54 9.17 19.45
C ALA A 445 17.46 9.81 20.33
N GLN A 446 17.86 10.59 21.34
CA GLN A 446 16.98 11.28 22.28
C GLN A 446 16.32 12.49 21.61
N ARG A 447 17.14 13.39 21.02
CA ARG A 447 16.66 14.54 20.24
C ARG A 447 15.70 14.11 19.13
N GLY A 448 16.03 13.04 18.40
CA GLY A 448 15.19 12.50 17.34
C GLY A 448 13.81 12.08 17.87
N SER A 449 13.77 11.32 18.96
CA SER A 449 12.51 10.80 19.51
C SER A 449 11.58 11.91 20.03
N GLU A 450 12.12 12.95 20.67
CA GLU A 450 11.37 14.12 21.14
C GLU A 450 10.76 14.94 20.00
N VAL A 451 11.55 15.24 18.97
CA VAL A 451 11.09 15.97 17.78
C VAL A 451 9.99 15.19 17.07
N LEU A 452 10.10 13.87 17.00
CA LEU A 452 9.10 13.02 16.32
C LEU A 452 7.80 12.90 17.11
N ALA A 453 7.87 12.89 18.45
CA ALA A 453 6.68 13.01 19.29
C ALA A 453 5.95 14.34 19.03
N LEU A 454 6.69 15.45 18.93
CA LEU A 454 6.11 16.75 18.56
C LEU A 454 5.49 16.75 17.16
N VAL A 455 6.13 16.10 16.19
CA VAL A 455 5.61 15.96 14.83
C VAL A 455 4.27 15.21 14.81
N ALA A 456 4.17 14.09 15.54
CA ALA A 456 2.92 13.35 15.67
C ALA A 456 1.84 14.21 16.37
N ALA A 457 2.19 14.87 17.47
CA ALA A 457 1.31 15.77 18.22
C ALA A 457 0.78 16.94 17.37
N GLN A 458 1.65 17.59 16.61
CA GLN A 458 1.30 18.67 15.70
C GLN A 458 0.38 18.18 14.58
N SER A 459 0.64 16.98 14.04
CA SER A 459 -0.22 16.36 13.02
C SER A 459 -1.63 16.12 13.56
N VAL A 460 -1.75 15.61 14.80
CA VAL A 460 -3.05 15.43 15.48
C VAL A 460 -3.75 16.77 15.68
N LEU A 461 -3.05 17.79 16.20
CA LEU A 461 -3.64 19.11 16.41
C LEU A 461 -4.13 19.72 15.09
N ALA A 462 -3.31 19.69 14.04
CA ALA A 462 -3.63 20.29 12.75
C ALA A 462 -4.89 19.66 12.14
N ASN A 463 -4.96 18.33 12.10
CA ASN A 463 -6.12 17.62 11.56
C ASN A 463 -7.37 17.82 12.43
N ALA A 464 -7.24 17.75 13.76
CA ALA A 464 -8.35 18.04 14.67
C ALA A 464 -8.87 19.48 14.50
N TYR A 465 -7.97 20.44 14.29
CA TYR A 465 -8.33 21.84 14.06
C TYR A 465 -9.05 22.03 12.73
N VAL A 466 -8.61 21.37 11.64
CA VAL A 466 -9.33 21.36 10.35
C VAL A 466 -10.77 20.88 10.54
N SER A 467 -10.99 19.79 11.30
CA SER A 467 -12.35 19.30 11.61
C SER A 467 -13.21 20.30 12.39
N VAL A 468 -12.60 21.28 13.08
CA VAL A 468 -13.31 22.38 13.77
C VAL A 468 -13.57 23.56 12.83
N THR A 469 -12.61 23.92 11.97
CA THR A 469 -12.62 25.15 11.17
C THR A 469 -13.24 25.04 9.78
N ASP A 470 -13.70 23.86 9.36
CA ASP A 470 -14.38 23.63 8.07
C ASP A 470 -15.77 24.32 7.98
N ALA A 471 -15.78 25.64 8.18
CA ALA A 471 -16.94 26.45 8.55
C ALA A 471 -17.03 27.80 7.81
N SER A 472 -16.23 28.08 6.78
CA SER A 472 -16.47 29.31 6.00
C SER A 472 -17.57 29.10 4.96
N SER A 473 -18.82 29.28 5.42
CA SER A 473 -20.03 29.61 4.65
C SER A 473 -20.32 28.79 3.39
N SER A 474 -21.06 27.67 3.51
CA SER A 474 -22.10 27.21 2.56
C SER A 474 -22.65 25.84 2.99
N SER A 475 -23.62 25.32 2.24
CA SER A 475 -24.24 23.99 2.35
C SER A 475 -23.28 22.80 2.15
N SER A 476 -21.98 22.99 2.36
CA SER A 476 -20.89 22.07 2.03
C SER A 476 -19.99 21.70 3.22
N ALA A 477 -20.41 21.95 4.46
CA ALA A 477 -19.61 21.58 5.63
C ALA A 477 -19.40 20.06 5.67
N SER A 478 -18.14 19.60 5.74
CA SER A 478 -17.82 18.17 5.70
C SER A 478 -18.23 17.43 6.97
N HIS A 479 -18.53 18.17 8.06
CA HIS A 479 -18.90 17.62 9.36
C HIS A 479 -20.25 18.14 9.88
N SER A 480 -20.99 17.24 10.52
CA SER A 480 -22.20 17.54 11.29
C SER A 480 -21.90 18.46 12.49
N LEU A 481 -22.93 19.09 13.03
CA LEU A 481 -22.78 19.94 14.23
C LEU A 481 -22.28 19.12 15.44
N LEU A 482 -22.67 17.85 15.52
CA LEU A 482 -22.25 16.95 16.59
C LEU A 482 -20.74 16.70 16.56
N VAL A 483 -20.21 16.24 15.42
CA VAL A 483 -18.77 15.97 15.28
C VAL A 483 -17.96 17.24 15.54
N ARG A 484 -18.37 18.38 14.97
CA ARG A 484 -17.69 19.66 15.22
C ARG A 484 -17.64 20.05 16.69
N ASN A 485 -18.74 19.89 17.42
CA ASN A 485 -18.78 20.23 18.84
C ASN A 485 -17.88 19.29 19.67
N ILE A 486 -17.84 17.99 19.33
CA ILE A 486 -16.94 17.03 19.99
C ILE A 486 -15.48 17.38 19.67
N CYS A 487 -15.12 17.61 18.40
CA CYS A 487 -13.77 18.01 18.01
C CYS A 487 -13.35 19.32 18.69
N LYS A 488 -14.23 20.33 18.73
CA LYS A 488 -13.96 21.61 19.40
C LYS A 488 -13.71 21.42 20.88
N TYR A 489 -14.52 20.60 21.55
CA TYR A 489 -14.32 20.28 22.96
C TYR A 489 -12.95 19.63 23.21
N HIS A 490 -12.58 18.61 22.43
CA HIS A 490 -11.30 17.92 22.58
C HIS A 490 -10.10 18.81 22.23
N VAL A 491 -10.18 19.62 21.18
CA VAL A 491 -9.13 20.59 20.85
C VAL A 491 -8.89 21.54 22.02
N GLN A 492 -9.96 22.12 22.58
CA GLN A 492 -9.86 23.13 23.63
C GLN A 492 -9.46 22.58 25.00
N ASN A 493 -9.99 21.42 25.37
CA ASN A 493 -9.90 20.92 26.75
C ASN A 493 -8.90 19.76 26.91
N VAL A 494 -8.45 19.16 25.81
CA VAL A 494 -7.58 17.97 25.83
C VAL A 494 -6.28 18.24 25.07
N LEU A 495 -6.36 18.51 23.76
CA LEU A 495 -5.17 18.65 22.91
C LEU A 495 -4.32 19.89 23.24
N LEU A 496 -4.94 21.09 23.31
CA LEU A 496 -4.19 22.31 23.60
C LEU A 496 -3.50 22.27 24.98
N PRO A 497 -4.15 21.84 26.08
CA PRO A 497 -3.46 21.65 27.36
C PRO A 497 -2.33 20.63 27.30
N ALA A 498 -2.51 19.49 26.61
CA ALA A 498 -1.49 18.46 26.48
C ALA A 498 -0.24 18.97 25.73
N ILE A 499 -0.43 19.73 24.64
CA ILE A 499 0.67 20.36 23.90
C ILE A 499 1.38 21.39 24.78
N GLN A 500 0.64 22.20 25.53
CA GLN A 500 1.24 23.18 26.42
C GLN A 500 2.07 22.51 27.52
N ALA A 501 1.61 21.38 28.07
CA ALA A 501 2.36 20.59 29.03
C ALA A 501 3.65 20.04 28.40
N LEU A 502 3.56 19.39 27.24
CA LEU A 502 4.72 18.86 26.51
C LEU A 502 5.76 19.96 26.21
N VAL A 503 5.32 21.13 25.73
CA VAL A 503 6.20 22.28 25.47
C VAL A 503 6.85 22.80 26.76
N ASN A 504 6.14 22.76 27.89
CA ASN A 504 6.70 23.18 29.18
C ASN A 504 7.72 22.16 29.70
N ASP A 505 7.43 20.86 29.59
CA ASP A 505 8.35 19.80 29.98
C ASP A 505 9.66 19.90 29.19
N LEU A 506 9.57 20.10 27.86
CA LEU A 506 10.73 20.33 27.00
C LEU A 506 11.52 21.60 27.36
N LYS A 507 10.84 22.67 27.82
CA LYS A 507 11.53 23.89 28.30
C LYS A 507 12.23 23.70 29.65
N ASN A 508 11.72 22.80 30.49
CA ASN A 508 12.23 22.53 31.84
C ASN A 508 13.35 21.49 31.86
N LEU A 509 13.62 20.83 30.73
CA LEU A 509 14.82 20.03 30.51
C LEU A 509 16.07 20.94 30.62
N THR A 510 16.66 21.01 31.82
CA THR A 510 17.83 21.85 32.14
C THR A 510 19.11 21.38 31.44
N SER A 511 19.98 22.33 31.11
CA SER A 511 21.25 22.21 30.37
C SER A 511 22.32 21.22 30.89
N GLU A 512 22.12 20.56 32.03
CA GLU A 512 23.13 19.67 32.63
C GLU A 512 22.97 18.18 32.25
N ASN A 513 21.82 17.75 31.71
CA ASN A 513 21.57 16.35 31.32
C ASN A 513 20.92 16.19 29.95
N VAL A 514 20.90 17.26 29.16
CA VAL A 514 20.07 17.34 27.96
C VAL A 514 20.98 17.77 26.83
N CYS A 515 21.21 16.87 25.89
CA CYS A 515 21.79 17.20 24.62
C CYS A 515 20.76 17.91 23.75
N VAL A 516 20.08 18.98 24.16
CA VAL A 516 19.15 19.76 23.30
C VAL A 516 19.82 21.05 22.91
#